data_AF-A0A645G099-F1
#
_entry.id   AF-A0A645G099-F1
#
_cell.length_a   1.000
_cell.length_b   1.000
_cell.length_c   1.000
_cell.angle_alpha   90.00
_cell.angle_beta   90.00
_cell.angle_gamma   90.00
#
_symmetry.space_group_name_H-M   'P 1'
#
loop_
_entity.id
_entity.type
_entity.pdbx_description
1 polymer ?
#
loop_
_entity_poly.entity_id
_entity_poly.type
_entity_poly.pdbx_seq_one_letter_code
_entity_poly.pdbx_strand_id
1 'polypeptide(L)'
;MARDPKGAWLATLLNIFGDTTGLDAKPVPTAGSTTAKLMPNAINFGPAMPGKKYTAHNALEYKEVPDLQADLQMFTEMLVRIGNLQQMQ
;
A
#
# COMPACT_ATOMS: atom_id res chain seq x y z
N MET A 1 14.59 -4.08 9.03
CA MET A 1 14.14 -3.64 10.37
C MET A 1 12.73 -4.19 10.54
N ALA A 2 12.55 -5.25 11.35
CA ALA A 2 11.24 -5.85 11.55
C ALA A 2 10.37 -4.85 12.31
N ARG A 3 9.38 -4.27 11.63
CA ARG A 3 8.35 -3.44 12.23
C ARG A 3 7.12 -4.32 12.36
N ASP A 4 6.52 -4.33 13.54
CA ASP A 4 5.29 -5.05 13.83
C ASP A 4 4.16 -4.02 14.06
N PRO A 5 3.73 -3.30 12.99
CA PRO A 5 2.65 -2.32 13.12
C PRO A 5 1.37 -3.03 13.55
N LYS A 6 0.70 -2.47 14.56
CA LYS A 6 -0.58 -2.94 15.08
C LYS A 6 -1.56 -1.78 15.11
N GLY A 7 -2.83 -2.07 14.88
CA GLY A 7 -3.92 -1.11 14.92
C GLY A 7 -4.97 -1.35 13.84
N ALA A 8 -6.15 -0.77 14.05
CA ALA A 8 -7.28 -0.86 13.12
C ALA A 8 -6.92 -0.29 11.74
N TRP A 9 -6.04 0.71 11.68
CA TRP A 9 -5.58 1.30 10.42
C TRP A 9 -4.85 0.29 9.53
N LEU A 10 -4.06 -0.64 10.09
CA LEU A 10 -3.33 -1.63 9.29
C LEU A 10 -4.29 -2.64 8.65
N ALA A 11 -5.23 -3.17 9.45
CA ALA A 11 -6.27 -4.06 8.95
C ALA A 11 -7.11 -3.36 7.87
N THR A 12 -7.41 -2.07 8.05
CA THR A 12 -8.13 -1.26 7.06
C THR A 12 -7.38 -1.19 5.73
N LEU A 13 -6.06 -0.93 5.75
CA LEU A 13 -5.23 -0.90 4.53
C LEU A 13 -5.16 -2.26 3.84
N LEU A 14 -5.02 -3.35 4.60
CA LEU A 14 -5.02 -4.70 4.05
C LEU A 14 -6.37 -5.04 3.42
N ASN A 15 -7.48 -4.69 4.08
CA ASN A 15 -8.82 -4.90 3.54
C ASN A 15 -9.02 -4.10 2.25
N ILE A 16 -8.58 -2.83 2.19
CA ILE A 16 -8.65 -2.03 0.95
C ILE A 16 -7.93 -2.74 -0.20
N PHE A 17 -6.71 -3.25 0.04
CA PHE A 17 -5.96 -3.99 -0.97
C PHE A 17 -6.70 -5.27 -1.40
N GLY A 18 -7.16 -6.07 -0.45
CA GLY A 18 -7.88 -7.33 -0.71
C GLY A 18 -9.19 -7.09 -1.47
N ASP A 19 -10.01 -6.14 -1.02
CA ASP A 19 -11.27 -5.76 -1.66
C ASP A 19 -11.06 -5.25 -3.09
N THR A 20 -9.99 -4.47 -3.33
CA THR A 20 -9.73 -3.87 -4.65
C THR A 20 -9.13 -4.87 -5.65
N THR A 21 -8.27 -5.78 -5.17
CA THR A 21 -7.48 -6.65 -6.06
C THR A 21 -7.95 -8.10 -6.10
N GLY A 22 -8.74 -8.54 -5.11
CA GLY A 22 -9.10 -9.94 -4.90
C GLY A 22 -7.92 -10.84 -4.48
N LEU A 23 -6.76 -10.26 -4.16
CA LEU A 23 -5.54 -11.00 -3.77
C LEU A 23 -5.43 -11.16 -2.25
N ASP A 24 -4.60 -12.13 -1.83
CA ASP A 24 -4.26 -12.34 -0.42
C ASP A 24 -3.57 -11.10 0.18
N ALA A 25 -4.24 -10.47 1.15
CA ALA A 25 -3.81 -9.21 1.74
C ALA A 25 -3.00 -9.45 3.01
N LYS A 26 -1.67 -9.50 2.87
CA LYS A 26 -0.74 -9.61 4.01
C LYS A 26 0.42 -8.62 3.89
N PRO A 27 0.98 -8.17 5.02
CA PRO A 27 2.22 -7.41 5.00
C PRO A 27 3.33 -8.21 4.33
N VAL A 28 4.08 -7.58 3.43
CA VAL A 28 5.23 -8.19 2.75
C VAL A 28 6.48 -7.33 2.90
N PRO A 29 7.67 -7.93 3.01
CA PRO A 29 8.92 -7.18 2.88
C PRO A 29 9.13 -6.75 1.43
N THR A 30 9.75 -5.59 1.24
CA THR A 30 10.23 -5.12 -0.06
C THR A 30 11.73 -4.91 0.00
N ALA A 31 12.42 -5.14 -1.12
CA ALA A 31 13.85 -4.83 -1.25
C ALA A 31 14.10 -3.32 -1.41
N GLY A 32 13.07 -2.56 -1.81
CA GLY A 32 13.12 -1.11 -1.94
C GLY A 32 13.09 -0.38 -0.59
N SER A 33 13.58 0.85 -0.57
CA SER A 33 13.47 1.74 0.59
C SER A 33 12.42 2.81 0.32
N THR A 34 11.69 3.22 1.36
CA THR A 34 10.81 4.40 1.31
C THR A 34 11.08 5.32 2.49
N THR A 35 10.52 6.53 2.46
CA THR A 35 10.57 7.47 3.59
C THR A 35 9.83 6.96 4.83
N ALA A 36 8.96 5.95 4.70
CA ALA A 36 8.29 5.31 5.84
C ALA A 36 9.31 4.82 6.88
N LYS A 37 10.51 4.39 6.46
CA LYS A 37 11.59 3.96 7.36
C LYS A 37 12.04 5.05 8.34
N LEU A 38 11.72 6.31 8.09
CA LEU A 38 12.13 7.44 8.94
C LEU A 38 11.10 7.73 10.04
N MET A 39 9.92 7.13 10.00
CA MET A 39 8.84 7.36 10.96
C MET A 39 8.51 6.08 11.76
N PRO A 40 8.19 6.20 13.06
CA PRO A 40 7.66 5.08 13.83
C PRO A 40 6.28 4.66 13.31
N ASN A 41 5.97 3.36 13.35
CA ASN A 41 4.69 2.79 12.93
C ASN A 41 4.24 3.10 11.49
N ALA A 42 5.11 3.64 10.64
CA ALA A 42 4.82 3.87 9.23
C ALA A 42 5.13 2.64 8.37
N ILE A 43 4.29 2.43 7.37
CA ILE A 43 4.44 1.41 6.32
C ILE A 43 4.47 2.05 4.94
N ASN A 44 4.82 1.24 3.94
CA ASN A 44 4.57 1.58 2.54
C ASN A 44 3.22 0.97 2.11
N PHE A 45 2.40 1.73 1.37
CA PHE A 45 1.12 1.28 0.81
C PHE A 45 0.97 1.84 -0.62
N GLY A 46 0.64 0.97 -1.59
CA GLY A 46 0.61 1.28 -3.04
C GLY A 46 1.97 1.11 -3.73
N PRO A 47 2.24 1.83 -4.84
CA PRO A 47 1.69 1.61 -6.18
C PRO A 47 2.21 0.34 -6.88
N ALA A 48 3.11 -0.40 -6.25
CA ALA A 48 3.69 -1.61 -6.83
C ALA A 48 2.72 -2.78 -6.64
N MET A 49 2.23 -3.34 -7.76
CA MET A 49 1.35 -4.50 -7.72
C MET A 49 2.17 -5.81 -7.73
N PRO A 50 1.73 -6.85 -6.99
CA PRO A 50 2.38 -8.16 -7.03
C PRO A 50 2.48 -8.72 -8.45
N GLY A 51 3.63 -9.30 -8.79
CA GLY A 51 3.87 -9.92 -10.10
C GLY A 51 4.07 -8.95 -11.27
N LYS A 52 3.94 -7.63 -11.07
CA LYS A 52 4.27 -6.65 -12.11
C LYS A 52 5.78 -6.42 -12.21
N LYS A 53 6.23 -6.10 -13.43
CA LYS A 53 7.61 -5.70 -13.70
C LYS A 53 7.92 -4.40 -12.95
N TYR A 54 9.08 -4.35 -12.30
CA TYR A 54 9.61 -3.11 -11.74
C TYR A 54 10.15 -2.21 -12.87
N THR A 55 9.55 -1.04 -13.04
CA THR A 55 9.89 -0.09 -14.12
C THR A 55 10.56 1.19 -13.63
N ALA A 56 10.42 1.52 -12.33
CA ALA A 56 10.99 2.74 -11.76
C ALA A 56 12.52 2.82 -11.93
N HIS A 57 13.04 4.03 -12.14
CA HIS A 57 14.46 4.32 -12.34
C HIS A 57 15.09 3.67 -13.59
N ASN A 58 14.28 3.37 -14.63
CA ASN A 58 14.77 2.87 -15.91
C ASN A 58 14.47 3.87 -17.05
N ALA A 59 15.17 3.73 -18.19
CA ALA A 59 15.05 4.64 -19.34
C ALA A 59 13.64 4.71 -19.96
N LEU A 60 12.82 3.67 -19.76
CA LEU A 60 11.43 3.60 -20.22
C LEU A 60 10.52 3.35 -19.01
N GLU A 61 10.62 4.20 -18.00
CA GLU A 61 9.73 4.15 -16.83
C GLU A 61 8.27 4.38 -17.25
N TYR A 62 7.38 3.49 -16.82
CA TYR A 62 5.95 3.60 -17.07
C TYR A 62 5.15 2.92 -15.97
N LYS A 63 3.85 3.21 -15.93
CA LYS A 63 2.86 2.47 -15.16
C LYS A 63 1.68 2.13 -16.08
N GLU A 64 1.15 0.92 -15.95
CA GLU A 64 -0.01 0.51 -16.74
C GLU A 64 -1.26 1.27 -16.26
N VAL A 65 -2.10 1.70 -17.20
CA VAL A 65 -3.32 2.47 -16.88
C VAL A 65 -4.24 1.75 -15.88
N PRO A 66 -4.50 0.43 -16.00
CA PRO A 66 -5.29 -0.30 -15.01
C PRO A 66 -4.67 -0.27 -13.61
N ASP A 67 -3.35 -0.39 -13.50
CA ASP A 67 -2.66 -0.33 -12.21
C ASP A 67 -2.73 1.08 -11.61
N LEU A 68 -2.72 2.12 -12.46
CA LEU A 68 -2.92 3.51 -12.00
C LEU A 68 -4.34 3.73 -11.49
N GLN A 69 -5.34 3.18 -12.18
CA GLN A 69 -6.73 3.25 -11.74
C GLN A 69 -6.95 2.51 -10.41
N ALA A 70 -6.34 1.33 -10.26
CA ALA A 70 -6.39 0.57 -9.00
C ALA A 70 -5.74 1.33 -7.84
N ASP A 71 -4.58 1.98 -8.07
CA ASP A 71 -3.95 2.84 -7.05
C ASP A 71 -4.85 3.99 -6.64
N LEU A 72 -5.46 4.68 -7.60
CA LEU A 72 -6.37 5.79 -7.33
C LEU A 72 -7.56 5.32 -6.49
N GLN A 73 -8.16 4.18 -6.84
CA GLN A 73 -9.23 3.57 -6.05
C GLN A 73 -8.77 3.29 -4.61
N MET A 74 -7.64 2.61 -4.43
CA MET A 74 -7.13 2.26 -3.10
C MET A 74 -6.81 3.50 -2.25
N PHE A 75 -6.24 4.56 -2.85
CA PHE A 75 -5.96 5.79 -2.11
C PHE A 75 -7.23 6.56 -1.77
N THR A 76 -8.23 6.60 -2.64
CA THR A 76 -9.54 7.18 -2.32
C THR A 76 -10.21 6.41 -1.17
N GLU A 77 -10.26 5.08 -1.24
CA GLU A 77 -10.78 4.24 -0.16
C GLU A 77 -10.00 4.43 1.14
N MET A 78 -8.67 4.55 1.07
CA MET A 78 -7.84 4.83 2.24
C MET A 78 -8.23 6.14 2.91
N LEU A 79 -8.33 7.23 2.15
CA LEU A 79 -8.70 8.54 2.69
C LEU A 79 -10.08 8.49 3.37
N VAL A 80 -11.05 7.80 2.77
CA VAL A 80 -12.40 7.67 3.32
C VAL A 80 -12.41 6.76 4.55
N ARG A 81 -11.88 5.54 4.45
CA ARG A 81 -12.00 4.54 5.53
C ARG A 81 -11.13 4.89 6.72
N ILE A 82 -9.86 5.28 6.51
CA ILE A 82 -8.99 5.72 7.61
C ILE A 82 -9.51 7.02 8.23
N GLY A 83 -9.94 7.98 7.40
CA GLY A 83 -10.46 9.26 7.89
C GLY A 83 -11.71 9.13 8.76
N ASN A 84 -12.44 8.01 8.66
CA ASN A 84 -13.63 7.72 9.47
C ASN A 84 -13.39 6.68 10.58
N LEU A 85 -12.15 6.23 10.80
CA LEU A 85 -11.84 5.33 11.93
C LEU A 85 -12.07 6.07 13.26
N GLN A 86 -12.85 5.45 14.15
CA GLN A 86 -13.08 5.97 15.50
C GLN A 86 -11.81 5.89 16.36
N GLN A 87 -10.95 4.91 16.08
CA GLN A 87 -9.70 4.69 16.79
C GLN A 87 -8.63 4.14 15.84
N MET A 88 -7.41 4.67 15.94
CA MET A 88 -6.29 4.26 15.09
C MET A 88 -5.62 2.98 15.62
N GLN A 89 -5.35 2.93 16.93
CA GLN A 89 -4.69 1.82 17.64
C GLN A 89 -5.48 1.41 18.87
#